data_AF-A0A3D3EVN9-F1
#
_entry.id   AF-A0A3D3EVN9-F1
#
_cell.length_a   1.000
_cell.length_b   1.000
_cell.length_c   1.000
_cell.angle_alpha   90.00
_cell.angle_beta   90.00
_cell.angle_gamma   90.00
#
_symmetry.space_group_name_H-M   'P 1'
#
loop_
_entity.id
_entity.type
_entity.pdbx_description
1 polymer ?
#
loop_
_entity_poly.entity_id
_entity_poly.type
_entity_poly.pdbx_seq_one_letter_code
_entity_poly.pdbx_strand_id
1 'polypeptide(L)'
;RLFGDQVQGDYLQSAELREYRVKQADLANTQSGSVPAEFSYIWISPWLPFMKMGDREGQMLFVLRGSKLEKGYEALPQHFREYISIHKADFEHSPREYVEPNMNPWSYFRDLETDAIQRR
;
A
#
# COMPACT_ATOMS: atom_id res chain seq x y z
N ARG A 1 21.62 -5.35 -17.27
CA ARG A 1 21.01 -5.07 -15.95
C ARG A 1 19.93 -6.11 -15.70
N LEU A 2 19.91 -6.76 -14.53
CA LEU A 2 18.83 -7.68 -14.18
C LEU A 2 17.50 -6.90 -14.20
N PHE A 3 16.48 -7.45 -14.86
CA PHE A 3 15.14 -6.84 -14.98
C PHE A 3 15.13 -5.43 -15.60
N GLY A 4 16.00 -5.18 -16.59
CA GLY A 4 16.17 -3.86 -17.19
C GLY A 4 14.92 -3.30 -17.88
N ASP A 5 14.01 -4.16 -18.36
CA ASP A 5 12.70 -3.76 -18.87
C ASP A 5 11.71 -3.42 -17.74
N GLN A 6 11.93 -3.89 -16.51
CA GLN A 6 10.98 -3.77 -15.38
C GLN A 6 11.41 -2.73 -14.33
N VAL A 7 12.71 -2.42 -14.20
CA VAL A 7 13.22 -1.57 -13.11
C VAL A 7 14.08 -0.43 -13.67
N GLN A 8 13.79 0.82 -13.28
CA GLN A 8 14.47 2.03 -13.81
C GLN A 8 15.84 2.34 -13.22
N GLY A 9 16.13 1.99 -11.96
CA GLY A 9 17.44 2.21 -11.32
C GLY A 9 17.92 1.03 -10.47
N ASP A 10 19.24 0.89 -10.32
CA ASP A 10 19.82 -0.10 -9.36
C ASP A 10 19.40 0.21 -7.91
N TYR A 11 19.04 1.47 -7.67
CA TYR A 11 18.42 1.94 -6.43
C TYR A 11 16.97 2.33 -6.68
N LEU A 12 16.10 1.98 -5.73
CA LEU A 12 14.75 2.52 -5.67
C LEU A 12 14.83 4.00 -5.24
N GLN A 13 14.41 4.89 -6.14
CA GLN A 13 14.26 6.31 -5.86
C GLN A 13 12.78 6.65 -5.82
N SER A 14 12.23 6.78 -4.62
CA SER A 14 10.82 7.11 -4.39
C SER A 14 10.69 8.11 -3.24
N ALA A 15 9.56 8.80 -3.20
CA ALA A 15 9.23 9.73 -2.11
C ALA A 15 7.78 9.54 -1.68
N GLU A 16 7.57 9.45 -0.37
CA GLU A 16 6.25 9.29 0.24
C GLU A 16 5.95 10.48 1.15
N LEU A 17 4.80 11.11 0.92
CA LEU A 17 4.31 12.20 1.75
C LEU A 17 2.97 11.79 2.34
N ARG A 18 2.88 11.82 3.66
CA ARG A 18 1.70 11.42 4.43
C ARG A 18 1.26 12.58 5.31
N GLU A 19 -0.01 12.93 5.23
CA GLU A 19 -0.64 13.89 6.14
C GLU A 19 -1.81 13.23 6.84
N TYR A 20 -1.86 13.37 8.17
CA TYR A 20 -3.00 12.97 8.98
C TYR A 20 -3.59 14.20 9.65
N ARG A 21 -4.90 14.40 9.48
CA ARG A 21 -5.67 15.48 10.12
C ARG A 21 -6.64 14.87 11.11
N VAL A 22 -6.51 15.27 12.37
CA VAL A 22 -7.26 14.74 13.52
C VAL A 22 -7.72 15.88 14.42
N LYS A 23 -8.77 15.67 15.21
CA LYS A 23 -9.14 16.65 16.25
C LYS A 23 -8.23 16.49 17.46
N GLN A 24 -7.78 17.61 18.03
CA GLN A 24 -6.95 17.61 19.23
C GLN A 24 -7.64 16.92 20.42
N ALA A 25 -8.96 17.09 20.58
CA ALA A 25 -9.72 16.43 21.63
C ALA A 25 -9.69 14.90 21.51
N ASP A 26 -9.72 14.37 20.28
CA ASP A 26 -9.68 12.92 20.03
C ASP A 26 -8.27 12.36 20.32
N LEU A 27 -7.20 13.14 20.07
CA LEU A 27 -5.83 12.78 20.48
C LEU A 27 -5.65 12.77 21.99
N ALA A 28 -6.33 13.66 22.72
CA ALA A 28 -6.25 13.75 24.17
C ALA A 28 -7.10 12.69 24.89
N ASN A 29 -7.97 11.98 24.17
CA ASN A 29 -8.87 10.99 24.74
C ASN A 29 -8.15 9.66 25.01
N THR A 30 -7.71 9.45 26.24
CA THR A 30 -7.03 8.23 26.69
C THR A 30 -7.94 7.01 26.82
N GLN A 31 -9.27 7.18 26.75
CA GLN A 31 -10.22 6.07 26.82
C GLN A 31 -10.45 5.39 25.47
N SER A 32 -10.05 6.03 24.36
CA SER A 32 -10.18 5.46 23.02
C SER A 32 -8.88 4.82 22.56
N GLY A 33 -8.94 3.57 22.08
CA GLY A 33 -7.83 2.90 21.41
C GLY A 33 -7.64 3.33 19.94
N SER A 34 -8.44 4.28 19.46
CA SER A 34 -8.50 4.69 18.07
C SER A 34 -8.81 6.18 17.94
N VAL A 35 -8.12 6.87 17.04
CA VAL A 35 -8.36 8.29 16.73
C VAL A 35 -8.97 8.40 15.33
N PRO A 36 -10.15 9.02 15.19
CA PRO A 36 -10.70 9.38 13.89
C PRO A 36 -9.74 10.32 13.14
N ALA A 37 -9.46 10.01 11.88
CA ALA A 37 -8.50 10.77 11.08
C ALA A 37 -8.94 10.91 9.64
N GLU A 38 -8.71 12.09 9.07
CA GLU A 38 -8.58 12.26 7.62
C GLU A 38 -7.11 12.03 7.23
N PHE A 39 -6.91 11.43 6.08
CA PHE A 39 -5.60 11.06 5.56
C PHE A 39 -5.44 11.56 4.14
N SER A 40 -4.26 12.05 3.81
CA SER A 40 -3.83 12.20 2.42
C SER A 40 -2.44 11.61 2.22
N TYR A 41 -2.24 11.07 1.03
CA TYR A 41 -1.04 10.37 0.64
C TYR A 41 -0.64 10.78 -0.76
N ILE A 42 0.63 11.14 -0.89
CA ILE A 42 1.27 11.30 -2.18
C ILE A 42 2.44 10.34 -2.22
N TRP A 43 2.52 9.56 -3.30
CA TRP A 43 3.66 8.71 -3.56
C TRP A 43 4.20 8.99 -4.95
N ILE A 44 5.47 9.36 -4.99
CA ILE A 44 6.24 9.50 -6.21
C ILE A 44 7.10 8.26 -6.33
N SER A 45 6.91 7.50 -7.41
CA SER A 45 7.62 6.24 -7.63
C SER A 45 8.15 6.14 -9.06
N PRO A 46 9.15 5.27 -9.30
CA PRO A 46 9.43 4.82 -10.66
C PRO A 46 8.24 4.02 -11.22
N TRP A 47 8.28 3.69 -12.51
CA TRP A 47 7.31 2.76 -13.10
C TRP A 47 7.26 1.45 -12.31
N LEU A 48 6.06 0.91 -12.10
CA LEU A 48 5.92 -0.38 -11.41
C LEU A 48 6.45 -1.52 -12.29
N PRO A 49 7.05 -2.56 -11.70
CA PRO A 49 7.70 -3.63 -12.46
C PRO A 49 6.84 -4.28 -13.54
N PHE A 50 5.55 -4.49 -13.26
CA PHE A 50 4.63 -5.13 -14.21
C PHE A 50 4.39 -4.31 -15.48
N MET A 51 4.68 -3.01 -15.46
CA MET A 51 4.46 -2.12 -16.59
C MET A 51 5.50 -2.27 -17.69
N LYS A 52 6.65 -2.89 -17.39
CA LYS A 52 7.77 -3.08 -18.32
C LYS A 52 8.24 -1.77 -18.99
N MET A 53 8.42 -0.73 -18.17
CA MET A 53 8.86 0.60 -18.61
C MET A 53 10.18 1.02 -17.92
N GLY A 54 11.00 0.04 -17.51
CA GLY A 54 12.28 0.29 -16.85
C GLY A 54 13.28 1.09 -17.69
N ASP A 55 13.16 1.03 -19.01
CA ASP A 55 13.98 1.74 -19.99
C ASP A 55 13.39 3.11 -20.41
N ARG A 56 12.21 3.47 -19.89
CA ARG A 56 11.52 4.73 -20.24
C ARG A 56 11.72 5.77 -19.15
N GLU A 57 11.96 7.00 -19.56
CA GLU A 57 11.90 8.14 -18.66
C GLU A 57 10.47 8.32 -18.12
N GLY A 58 10.35 8.81 -16.89
CA GLY A 58 9.08 9.08 -16.25
C GLY A 58 8.97 8.50 -14.84
N GLN A 59 7.95 8.96 -14.14
CA GLN A 59 7.62 8.55 -12.78
C GLN A 59 6.10 8.50 -12.65
N MET A 60 5.63 7.78 -11.64
CA MET A 60 4.23 7.73 -11.27
C MET A 60 3.98 8.63 -10.08
N LEU A 61 2.88 9.38 -10.13
CA LEU A 61 2.37 10.16 -9.02
C LEU A 61 1.05 9.54 -8.57
N PHE A 62 1.07 8.89 -7.42
CA PHE A 62 -0.16 8.45 -6.75
C PHE A 62 -0.63 9.54 -5.82
N VAL A 63 -1.91 9.87 -5.91
CA VAL A 63 -2.58 10.81 -5.00
C VAL A 63 -3.78 10.11 -4.41
N LEU A 64 -3.85 10.04 -3.09
CA LEU A 64 -4.96 9.45 -2.37
C LEU A 64 -5.39 10.38 -1.24
N ARG A 65 -6.69 10.41 -1.00
CA ARG A 65 -7.30 10.99 0.19
C ARG A 65 -8.30 10.00 0.74
N GLY A 66 -8.41 9.92 2.05
CA GLY A 66 -9.38 9.08 2.72
C GLY A 66 -9.65 9.54 4.14
N SER A 67 -10.44 8.75 4.83
CA SER A 67 -10.68 8.88 6.26
C SER A 67 -10.69 7.50 6.90
N LYS A 68 -10.43 7.46 8.20
CA LYS A 68 -10.60 6.23 8.97
C LYS A 68 -12.06 5.79 8.94
N LEU A 69 -12.28 4.48 8.79
CA LEU A 69 -13.60 3.88 8.84
C LEU A 69 -13.94 3.52 10.29
N GLU A 70 -14.74 4.35 10.94
CA GLU A 70 -15.05 4.20 12.37
C GLU A 70 -15.79 2.89 12.71
N LYS A 71 -16.58 2.35 11.77
CA LYS A 71 -17.23 1.03 11.91
C LYS A 71 -16.45 -0.10 11.24
N GLY A 72 -15.18 0.13 10.94
CA GLY A 72 -14.30 -0.86 10.31
C GLY A 72 -14.85 -1.36 8.98
N TYR A 73 -14.77 -2.69 8.78
CA TYR A 73 -15.23 -3.37 7.57
C TYR A 73 -16.68 -3.06 7.21
N GLU A 74 -17.57 -2.94 8.21
CA GLU A 74 -19.00 -2.67 7.98
C GLU A 74 -19.30 -1.27 7.44
N ALA A 75 -18.34 -0.33 7.53
CA ALA A 75 -18.48 0.98 6.89
C ALA A 75 -18.13 0.98 5.40
N LEU A 76 -17.57 -0.12 4.86
CA LEU A 76 -17.26 -0.20 3.45
C LEU A 76 -18.54 -0.27 2.60
N PRO A 77 -18.55 0.39 1.41
CA PRO A 77 -19.62 0.21 0.45
C PRO A 77 -19.85 -1.27 0.14
N GLN A 78 -21.12 -1.65 -0.04
CA GLN A 78 -21.53 -3.05 -0.20
C GLN A 78 -20.73 -3.80 -1.28
N HIS A 79 -20.51 -3.18 -2.45
CA HIS A 79 -19.76 -3.82 -3.54
C HIS A 79 -18.31 -4.17 -3.17
N PHE A 80 -17.66 -3.38 -2.29
CA PHE A 80 -16.33 -3.72 -1.78
C PHE A 80 -16.39 -4.92 -0.84
N ARG A 81 -17.37 -4.95 0.08
CA ARG A 81 -17.55 -6.08 0.99
C ARG A 81 -17.84 -7.38 0.23
N GLU A 82 -18.71 -7.33 -0.77
CA GLU A 82 -19.01 -8.49 -1.64
C GLU A 82 -17.75 -8.99 -2.35
N TYR A 83 -16.98 -8.09 -2.98
CA TYR A 83 -15.73 -8.46 -3.64
C TYR A 83 -14.71 -9.09 -2.68
N ILE A 84 -14.54 -8.49 -1.49
CA ILE A 84 -13.63 -8.99 -0.46
C ILE A 84 -14.06 -10.37 0.01
N SER A 85 -15.34 -10.58 0.32
CA SER A 85 -15.84 -11.88 0.80
C SER A 85 -15.64 -13.02 -0.21
N ILE A 86 -15.72 -12.72 -1.51
CA ILE A 86 -15.59 -13.73 -2.57
C ILE A 86 -14.12 -14.03 -2.87
N HIS A 87 -13.27 -13.01 -2.92
CA HIS A 87 -11.92 -13.13 -3.48
C HIS A 87 -10.80 -13.06 -2.45
N LYS A 88 -11.05 -12.44 -1.29
CA LYS A 88 -10.03 -11.99 -0.33
C LYS A 88 -10.57 -11.94 1.11
N ALA A 89 -11.24 -12.99 1.57
CA ALA A 89 -11.90 -13.03 2.89
C ALA A 89 -10.96 -12.71 4.07
N ASP A 90 -9.65 -12.95 3.94
CA ASP A 90 -8.66 -12.57 4.96
C ASP A 90 -8.63 -11.06 5.27
N PHE A 91 -9.10 -10.20 4.34
CA PHE A 91 -9.14 -8.75 4.50
C PHE A 91 -10.43 -8.24 5.17
N GLU A 92 -11.34 -9.12 5.57
CA GLU A 92 -12.52 -8.76 6.38
C GLU A 92 -12.14 -8.38 7.81
N HIS A 93 -10.96 -8.81 8.26
CA HIS A 93 -10.47 -8.57 9.60
C HIS A 93 -9.09 -7.94 9.57
N SER A 94 -8.86 -6.98 10.47
CA SER A 94 -7.54 -6.41 10.68
C SER A 94 -6.59 -7.46 11.30
N PRO A 95 -5.30 -7.48 10.90
CA PRO A 95 -4.30 -8.34 11.52
C PRO A 95 -4.23 -8.17 13.04
N ARG A 96 -4.01 -9.27 13.76
CA ARG A 96 -3.90 -9.25 15.23
C ARG A 96 -2.48 -8.99 15.72
N GLU A 97 -1.50 -9.22 14.86
CA GLU A 97 -0.09 -9.13 15.16
C GLU A 97 0.58 -8.16 14.21
N TYR A 98 1.57 -7.45 14.74
CA TYR A 98 2.43 -6.59 13.94
C TYR A 98 3.50 -7.45 13.25
N VAL A 99 3.71 -7.23 11.95
CA VAL A 99 4.67 -8.00 11.15
C VAL A 99 5.60 -7.06 10.40
N GLU A 100 6.90 -7.35 10.45
CA GLU A 100 7.95 -6.72 9.65
C GLU A 100 8.87 -7.79 9.03
N PRO A 101 9.47 -7.54 7.85
CA PRO A 101 9.43 -6.28 7.09
C PRO A 101 8.14 -6.10 6.28
N ASN A 102 7.77 -4.83 6.03
CA ASN A 102 6.65 -4.50 5.16
C ASN A 102 6.96 -4.84 3.69
N MET A 103 5.97 -5.41 3.00
CA MET A 103 6.05 -5.70 1.57
C MET A 103 5.77 -4.44 0.74
N ASN A 104 6.57 -4.20 -0.30
CA ASN A 104 6.31 -3.21 -1.33
C ASN A 104 6.34 -3.87 -2.74
N PRO A 105 5.92 -3.16 -3.80
CA PRO A 105 5.87 -3.76 -5.14
C PRO A 105 7.19 -4.30 -5.67
N TRP A 106 8.35 -3.71 -5.31
CA TRP A 106 9.66 -4.19 -5.74
C TRP A 106 10.14 -5.39 -4.93
N SER A 107 9.89 -5.43 -3.62
CA SER A 107 10.20 -6.62 -2.83
C SER A 107 9.34 -7.80 -3.26
N TYR A 108 8.05 -7.58 -3.52
CA TYR A 108 7.15 -8.61 -4.04
C TYR A 108 7.59 -9.09 -5.42
N PHE A 109 7.92 -8.16 -6.32
CA PHE A 109 8.43 -8.48 -7.65
C PHE A 109 9.72 -9.31 -7.58
N ARG A 110 10.68 -8.90 -6.73
CA ARG A 110 11.92 -9.65 -6.53
C ARG A 110 11.65 -11.07 -6.04
N ASP A 111 10.72 -11.25 -5.11
CA ASP A 111 10.39 -12.58 -4.57
C ASP A 111 9.77 -13.46 -5.68
N LEU A 112 8.87 -12.91 -6.51
CA LEU A 112 8.31 -13.61 -7.68
C LEU A 112 9.38 -14.05 -8.68
N GLU A 113 10.35 -13.19 -8.99
CA GLU A 113 11.43 -13.52 -9.93
C GLU A 113 12.42 -14.53 -9.32
N THR A 114 12.70 -14.42 -8.03
CA THR A 114 13.55 -15.38 -7.31
C THR A 114 12.93 -16.77 -7.33
N ASP A 115 11.64 -16.88 -7.02
CA ASP A 115 10.88 -18.12 -7.11
C ASP A 115 10.89 -18.69 -8.54
N ALA A 116 10.72 -17.84 -9.55
CA ALA A 116 10.73 -18.26 -10.95
C ALA A 116 12.09 -18.80 -11.39
N ILE A 117 13.20 -18.23 -10.90
CA ILE A 117 14.56 -18.72 -11.15
C ILE A 117 14.78 -20.07 -10.46
N GLN A 118 14.33 -20.23 -9.20
CA GLN A 118 14.50 -21.48 -8.45
C GLN A 118 13.72 -22.66 -9.03
N ARG A 119 12.64 -22.42 -9.78
CA ARG A 119 11.82 -23.45 -10.43
C ARG A 119 12.32 -23.87 -11.81
N ARG A 120 13.36 -23.23 -12.35
CA ARG A 120 13.99 -23.57 -13.63
C ARG A 120 15.18 -24.51 -13.41
#